data_AF-A0A527FE96-F1
#
_entry.id   AF-A0A527FE96-F1
#
_cell.length_a   1.000
_cell.length_b   1.000
_cell.length_c   1.000
_cell.angle_alpha   90.00
_cell.angle_beta   90.00
_cell.angle_gamma   90.00
#
_symmetry.space_group_name_H-M   'P 1'
#
loop_
_entity.id
_entity.type
_entity.pdbx_description
1 polymer ?
#
loop_
_entity_poly.entity_id
_entity_poly.type
_entity_poly.pdbx_seq_one_letter_code
_entity_poly.pdbx_strand_id
1 'polypeptide(L)' 'LRSALDLLWDDLTTKSLYITGGLGPSAHNEGFTSDYDLPNESAYAETCAAVGLVFWASRMLGMGPNARY' A
#
# COMPACT_ATOMS: atom_id res chain seq x y z
N LEU A 1 -5.91 -7.67 16.60
CA LEU A 1 -5.57 -7.56 15.15
C LEU A 1 -5.80 -6.16 14.59
N ARG A 2 -6.86 -5.42 14.99
CA ARG A 2 -7.11 -4.06 14.47
C ARG A 2 -5.90 -3.12 14.54
N SER A 3 -5.22 -3.04 15.69
CA SER A 3 -4.01 -2.23 15.85
C SER A 3 -2.89 -2.58 14.87
N ALA A 4 -2.69 -3.86 14.56
CA ALA A 4 -1.69 -4.29 13.59
C ALA A 4 -2.08 -3.87 12.15
N LEU A 5 -3.37 -3.95 11.81
CA LEU A 5 -3.87 -3.48 10.52
C LEU A 5 -3.71 -1.97 10.38
N ASP A 6 -4.04 -1.21 11.43
CA ASP A 6 -3.86 0.25 11.46
C ASP A 6 -2.37 0.62 11.31
N LEU A 7 -1.46 -0.08 11.99
CA LEU A 7 -0.02 0.12 11.86
C LEU A 7 0.49 -0.15 10.43
N LEU A 8 0.08 -1.27 9.82
CA LEU A 8 0.50 -1.59 8.45
C LEU A 8 -0.11 -0.64 7.43
N TRP A 9 -1.36 -0.21 7.65
CA TRP A 9 -2.02 0.76 6.79
C TRP A 9 -1.28 2.10 6.80
N ASP A 10 -0.95 2.60 7.99
CA ASP A 10 -0.21 3.85 8.15
C ASP A 10 1.21 3.72 7.56
N ASP A 11 1.90 2.59 7.73
CA ASP A 11 3.21 2.33 7.13
C ASP A 11 3.16 2.36 5.59
N LEU A 12 2.21 1.63 4.99
CA LEU A 12 2.03 1.63 3.54
C LEU A 12 1.72 3.03 3.01
N THR A 13 0.66 3.66 3.54
CA THR A 13 0.11 4.89 2.97
C THR A 13 0.98 6.12 3.19
N THR A 14 1.87 6.10 4.20
CA THR A 14 2.74 7.26 4.49
C THR A 14 4.16 7.11 3.95
N LYS A 15 4.63 5.89 3.64
CA LYS A 15 6.03 5.66 3.26
C LYS A 15 6.24 4.88 1.97
N SER A 16 5.29 4.02 1.59
CA SER A 16 5.52 2.96 0.59
C SER A 16 4.43 2.91 -0.49
N LEU A 17 3.67 3.99 -0.66
CA LEU A 17 2.61 4.14 -1.66
C LEU A 17 2.94 5.29 -2.63
N TYR A 18 2.93 5.00 -3.93
CA TYR A 18 3.07 6.00 -4.96
C TYR A 18 1.84 6.92 -5.01
N ILE A 19 1.98 8.14 -5.53
CA ILE A 19 0.88 9.10 -5.64
C ILE A 19 -0.32 8.59 -6.46
N THR A 20 -0.09 7.62 -7.33
CA THR A 20 -1.11 6.97 -8.16
C THR A 20 -1.87 5.86 -7.43
N GLY A 21 -1.47 5.48 -6.21
CA GLY A 21 -1.97 4.30 -5.50
C GLY A 21 -1.24 3.00 -5.86
N GLY A 22 -0.20 3.05 -6.69
CA GLY A 22 0.69 1.91 -6.93
C GLY A 22 1.56 1.60 -5.71
N LEU A 23 1.99 0.34 -5.59
CA LEU A 23 2.91 -0.14 -4.54
C LEU A 23 3.82 -1.25 -5.08
N GLY A 24 4.98 -1.43 -4.43
CA GLY A 24 6.03 -2.34 -4.91
C GLY A 24 7.03 -1.61 -5.80
N PRO A 25 8.12 -1.04 -5.25
CA PRO A 25 9.15 -0.36 -6.03
C PRO A 25 10.07 -1.30 -6.82
N SER A 26 10.19 -2.58 -6.44
CA SER A 26 11.19 -3.49 -7.00
C SER A 26 10.59 -4.53 -7.94
N ALA A 27 11.08 -4.59 -9.17
CA ALA A 27 10.72 -5.61 -10.15
C ALA A 27 11.31 -6.99 -9.86
N HIS A 28 12.32 -7.08 -8.97
CA HIS A 28 13.00 -8.35 -8.68
C HIS A 28 12.19 -9.27 -7.76
N ASN A 29 11.48 -8.67 -6.80
CA ASN A 29 10.69 -9.38 -5.79
C ASN A 29 9.20 -9.01 -5.85
N GLU A 30 8.82 -8.12 -6.76
CA GLU A 30 7.45 -7.58 -6.91
C GLU A 30 6.91 -7.01 -5.60
N GLY A 31 7.80 -6.48 -4.75
CA GLY A 31 7.51 -6.22 -3.35
C GLY A 31 8.16 -4.96 -2.81
N PHE A 32 7.99 -4.77 -1.52
CA PHE A 32 8.57 -3.65 -0.77
C PHE A 32 10.10 -3.77 -0.66
N THR A 33 10.75 -2.62 -0.47
CA THR A 33 12.18 -2.49 -0.24
C THR A 33 12.42 -1.84 1.12
N SER A 34 12.56 -0.52 1.17
CA SER A 34 12.76 0.28 2.38
C SER A 34 11.83 1.48 2.41
N ASP A 35 11.59 2.02 3.61
CA ASP A 35 10.81 3.24 3.80
C ASP A 35 11.27 4.34 2.83
N TYR A 36 10.30 4.94 2.12
CA TYR A 36 10.50 6.05 1.17
C TYR A 36 11.29 5.72 -0.10
N ASP A 37 11.58 4.45 -0.38
CA ASP A 37 12.15 4.01 -1.66
C ASP A 37 11.05 3.94 -2.73
N LEU A 38 10.79 5.09 -3.38
CA LEU A 38 9.73 5.27 -4.39
C LEU A 38 10.28 5.84 -5.71
N PRO A 39 11.18 5.12 -6.42
CA PRO A 39 11.72 5.58 -7.70
C PRO A 39 10.65 5.53 -8.80
N ASN A 40 10.38 6.67 -9.45
CA ASN A 40 9.31 6.72 -10.46
C ASN A 40 9.62 5.92 -11.74
N GLU A 41 10.87 5.94 -12.23
CA GLU A 41 11.21 5.32 -13.52
C GLU A 41 11.28 3.79 -13.45
N SER A 42 11.71 3.25 -12.31
CA SER A 42 11.91 1.80 -12.12
C SER A 42 10.83 1.13 -11.27
N ALA A 43 9.77 1.86 -10.91
CA ALA A 43 8.67 1.33 -10.11
C ALA A 43 8.03 0.11 -10.77
N TYR A 44 7.86 -0.98 -10.01
CA TYR A 44 7.09 -2.13 -10.51
C TYR A 44 5.59 -1.82 -10.49
N ALA A 45 5.08 -1.27 -9.38
CA ALA A 45 3.72 -0.73 -9.23
C ALA A 45 2.65 -1.65 -9.83
N GLU A 46 2.63 -2.92 -9.41
CA GLU A 46 1.82 -3.96 -10.04
C GLU A 46 0.32 -3.65 -9.98
N THR A 47 -0.40 -3.89 -11.08
CA THR A 47 -1.86 -3.76 -11.15
C THR A 47 -2.58 -4.64 -10.12
N CYS A 48 -2.13 -5.87 -9.90
CA CYS A 48 -2.76 -6.76 -8.92
C CYS A 48 -2.57 -6.24 -7.49
N ALA A 49 -1.40 -5.68 -7.17
CA ALA A 49 -1.16 -5.08 -5.86
C ALA A 49 -2.13 -3.92 -5.60
N ALA A 50 -2.39 -3.07 -6.59
CA ALA A 50 -3.38 -1.99 -6.49
C ALA A 50 -4.81 -2.53 -6.26
N VAL A 51 -5.21 -3.61 -6.94
CA VAL A 51 -6.50 -4.29 -6.68
C VAL A 51 -6.55 -4.87 -5.27
N GLY A 52 -5.45 -5.48 -4.80
CA GLY A 52 -5.30 -5.96 -3.44
C GLY A 52 -5.48 -4.84 -2.40
N LEU A 53 -4.91 -3.66 -2.66
CA LEU A 53 -5.10 -2.47 -1.83
C LEU A 53 -6.57 -2.04 -1.75
N VAL A 54 -7.30 -2.05 -2.87
CA VAL A 54 -8.76 -1.77 -2.88
C VAL A 54 -9.54 -2.75 -2.02
N PHE A 55 -9.22 -4.05 -2.08
CA PHE A 55 -9.86 -5.04 -1.22
C PHE A 55 -9.52 -4.82 0.25
N TRP A 56 -8.28 -4.48 0.57
CA TRP A 56 -7.87 -4.19 1.95
C TRP A 56 -8.60 -2.95 2.49
N ALA A 57 -8.62 -1.85 1.74
CA ALA A 57 -9.38 -0.64 2.04
C ALA A 57 -10.86 -0.94 2.35
N SER A 58 -11.52 -1.73 1.50
CA SER A 58 -12.92 -2.14 1.69
C SER A 58 -13.13 -2.90 3.01
N ARG A 59 -12.20 -3.78 3.41
CA ARG A 59 -12.28 -4.49 4.69
C ARG A 59 -12.05 -3.55 5.88
N MET A 60 -11.13 -2.60 5.76
CA MET A 60 -10.89 -1.58 6.80
C MET A 60 -12.13 -0.70 7.03
N LEU A 61 -12.80 -0.27 5.95
CA LEU A 61 -14.08 0.47 6.03
C LEU A 61 -15.19 -0.34 6.70
N GLY A 62 -15.22 -1.66 6.49
CA GLY A 62 -16.15 -2.58 7.17
C GLY A 62 -15.93 -2.67 8.69
N MET A 63 -14.78 -2.22 9.20
CA MET A 63 -14.44 -2.20 10.63
C MET A 63 -14.71 -0.83 11.29
N GLY A 64 -15.27 0.13 10.56
CA GLY A 64 -15.64 1.45 11.06
C GLY A 64 -15.36 2.55 10.03
N PRO A 65 -16.20 3.60 9.97
CA PRO A 65 -16.03 4.67 8.99
C PRO A 65 -14.78 5.48 9.29
N ASN A 66 -13.88 5.55 8.32
CA ASN A 66 -12.69 6.40 8.36
C ASN A 66 -12.32 6.75 6.92
N ALA A 67 -12.25 8.05 6.61
CA ALA A 67 -12.03 8.54 5.25
C ALA A 67 -10.62 8.27 4.71
N ARG A 68 -9.69 7.79 5.55
CA ARG A 68 -8.34 7.43 5.12
C ARG A 68 -8.25 6.06 4.43
N TYR A 69 -9.26 5.21 4.60
CA TYR A 69 -9.36 3.87 4.00
C TYR A 69 -10.16 3.98 2.70
#